data_AF-A0A1C4RRP9-F1
#
_entry.id   AF-A0A1C4RRP9-F1
#
_cell.length_a   1.000
_cell.length_b   1.000
_cell.length_c   1.000
_cell.angle_alpha   90.00
_cell.angle_beta   90.00
_cell.angle_gamma   90.00
#
_symmetry.space_group_name_H-M   'P 1'
#
loop_
_entity.id
_entity.type
_entity.pdbx_description
1 polymer ?
#
loop_
_entity_poly.entity_id
_entity_poly.type
_entity_poly.pdbx_seq_one_letter_code
_entity_poly.pdbx_strand_id
1 'polypeptide(L)'
;MLWSALDEDTADAAIAEQVRWLAGPEGVGREFEWKLYAHDRPADLGARLLAAGFTPEPAETLMVAEVAALPLDVQPPAGVRLEPVTDAAGLALMAEVHAGAFGGDDSRLNARLLDQLTHRPDALTAVVAMAGERPVSSARMEFHPGTDFASLWGGGTVPAWRGRGIYRALIAHRARIAAARNIRYLQVDASDDSRPILRRLGFAPLGVTTPYLLQG
;
A
#
# COMPACT_ATOMS: atom_id res chain seq x y z
N MET A 1 7.77 7.72 2.39
CA MET A 1 8.23 7.54 1.00
C MET A 1 9.07 8.76 0.66
N LEU A 2 10.33 8.56 0.30
CA LEU A 2 11.23 9.62 -0.18
C LEU A 2 11.41 9.39 -1.67
N TRP A 3 11.30 10.45 -2.48
CA TRP A 3 11.61 10.40 -3.90
C TRP A 3 13.02 10.93 -4.14
N SER A 4 13.74 10.32 -5.08
CA SER A 4 15.09 10.73 -5.47
C SER A 4 15.17 10.76 -7.00
N ALA A 5 15.57 11.90 -7.58
CA ALA A 5 15.98 11.97 -8.98
C ALA A 5 17.45 11.54 -9.08
N LEU A 6 17.66 10.28 -9.43
CA LEU A 6 19.01 9.73 -9.63
C LEU A 6 19.36 9.69 -11.12
N ASP A 7 20.65 9.73 -11.40
CA ASP A 7 21.25 9.50 -12.70
C ASP A 7 22.42 8.51 -12.60
N GLU A 8 23.11 8.30 -13.73
CA GLU A 8 24.23 7.38 -13.85
C GLU A 8 25.37 7.68 -12.85
N ASP A 9 25.53 8.94 -12.44
CA ASP A 9 26.61 9.42 -11.59
C ASP A 9 26.22 9.47 -10.10
N THR A 10 24.93 9.68 -9.78
CA THR A 10 24.47 9.80 -8.38
C THR A 10 23.95 8.49 -7.78
N ALA A 11 23.56 7.51 -8.60
CA ALA A 11 22.87 6.31 -8.11
C ALA A 11 23.69 5.51 -7.09
N ASP A 12 24.97 5.25 -7.38
CA ASP A 12 25.81 4.39 -6.53
C ASP A 12 26.06 5.03 -5.17
N ALA A 13 26.23 6.35 -5.11
CA ALA A 13 26.40 7.08 -3.86
C ALA A 13 25.15 6.99 -2.98
N ALA A 14 23.96 7.16 -3.58
CA ALA A 14 22.68 7.04 -2.88
C ALA A 14 22.44 5.62 -2.37
N ILE A 15 22.69 4.59 -3.20
CA ILE A 15 22.59 3.18 -2.80
C ILE A 15 23.53 2.90 -1.62
N ALA A 16 24.80 3.30 -1.74
CA ALA A 16 25.79 3.06 -0.70
C ALA A 16 25.45 3.78 0.62
N GLU A 17 24.80 4.94 0.57
CA GLU A 17 24.28 5.63 1.75
C GLU A 17 23.23 4.79 2.48
N GLN A 18 22.24 4.25 1.75
CA GLN A 18 21.19 3.43 2.35
C GLN A 18 21.75 2.12 2.93
N VAL A 19 22.68 1.49 2.21
CA VAL A 19 23.38 0.28 2.70
C VAL A 19 24.16 0.57 3.98
N ARG A 20 24.90 1.69 4.04
CA ARG A 20 25.66 2.07 5.26
C ARG A 20 24.73 2.38 6.43
N TRP A 21 23.63 3.09 6.20
CA TRP A 21 22.67 3.39 7.25
C TRP A 21 22.04 2.10 7.80
N LEU A 22 21.64 1.18 6.91
CA LEU A 22 21.01 -0.07 7.30
C LEU A 22 21.97 -1.02 8.04
N ALA A 23 23.25 -1.03 7.66
CA ALA A 23 24.29 -1.78 8.38
C ALA A 23 24.69 -1.15 9.73
N GLY A 24 24.22 0.06 10.02
CA GLY A 24 24.49 0.77 11.26
C GLY A 24 23.61 0.30 12.43
N PRO A 25 23.88 0.76 13.67
CA PRO A 25 23.12 0.36 14.87
C PRO A 25 21.62 0.63 14.77
N GLU A 26 21.21 1.65 14.01
CA GLU A 26 19.80 2.01 13.82
C GLU A 26 19.08 1.05 12.86
N GLY A 27 19.80 0.41 11.96
CA GLY A 27 19.28 -0.47 10.92
C GLY A 27 19.16 -1.94 11.33
N VAL A 28 19.77 -2.34 12.45
CA VAL A 28 19.69 -3.74 12.95
C VAL A 28 18.23 -4.17 13.12
N GLY A 29 17.86 -5.28 12.47
CA GLY A 29 16.49 -5.80 12.50
C GLY A 29 15.49 -4.92 11.75
N ARG A 30 15.97 -4.01 10.89
CA ARG A 30 15.16 -3.24 9.96
C ARG A 30 15.28 -3.80 8.56
N GLU A 31 14.19 -3.64 7.84
CA GLU A 31 14.13 -3.83 6.40
C GLU A 31 14.08 -2.45 5.75
N PHE A 32 14.74 -2.36 4.59
CA PHE A 32 14.66 -1.24 3.69
C PHE A 32 14.09 -1.72 2.35
N GLU A 33 13.06 -1.03 1.86
CA GLU A 33 12.51 -1.24 0.52
C GLU A 33 12.89 -0.09 -0.39
N TRP A 34 13.50 -0.41 -1.53
CA TRP A 34 13.66 0.48 -2.67
C TRP A 34 12.60 0.16 -3.72
N LYS A 35 11.65 1.08 -3.92
CA LYS A 35 10.65 0.94 -4.98
C LYS A 35 11.17 1.48 -6.31
N LEU A 36 11.61 0.58 -7.19
CA LEU A 36 12.13 0.94 -8.51
C LEU A 36 10.98 1.07 -9.51
N TYR A 37 10.80 2.23 -10.14
CA TYR A 37 9.88 2.41 -11.25
C TYR A 37 10.57 2.07 -12.57
N ALA A 38 9.83 1.48 -13.52
CA ALA A 38 10.38 1.12 -14.83
C ALA A 38 10.91 2.31 -15.66
N HIS A 39 10.57 3.55 -15.26
CA HIS A 39 11.03 4.79 -15.87
C HIS A 39 12.09 5.52 -15.03
N ASP A 40 12.53 4.94 -13.91
CA ASP A 40 13.61 5.52 -13.13
C ASP A 40 14.93 5.48 -13.90
N ARG A 41 15.80 6.44 -13.57
CA ARG A 41 17.18 6.49 -14.04
C ARG A 41 18.13 6.17 -12.90
N PRO A 42 19.32 5.64 -13.21
CA PRO A 42 19.75 5.17 -14.54
C PRO A 42 19.03 3.89 -14.97
N ALA A 43 19.04 3.56 -16.26
CA ALA A 43 18.32 2.40 -16.79
C ALA A 43 18.83 1.06 -16.22
N ASP A 44 20.06 1.03 -15.71
CA ASP A 44 20.70 -0.10 -15.03
C ASP A 44 20.53 -0.08 -13.50
N LEU A 45 19.69 0.82 -12.93
CA LEU A 45 19.51 0.96 -11.49
C LEU A 45 19.14 -0.36 -10.79
N GLY A 46 18.28 -1.17 -11.41
CA GLY A 46 17.96 -2.50 -10.89
C GLY A 46 19.19 -3.42 -10.78
N ALA A 47 20.11 -3.37 -11.74
CA ALA A 47 21.36 -4.15 -11.68
C ALA A 47 22.30 -3.63 -10.59
N ARG A 48 22.33 -2.31 -10.36
CA ARG A 48 23.12 -1.70 -9.28
C ARG A 48 22.59 -2.08 -7.90
N LEU A 49 21.27 -2.07 -7.72
CA LEU A 49 20.61 -2.53 -6.49
C LEU A 49 20.95 -4.00 -6.20
N LEU A 50 20.88 -4.88 -7.20
CA LEU A 50 21.29 -6.29 -7.07
C LEU A 50 22.77 -6.41 -6.65
N ALA A 51 23.66 -5.66 -7.29
CA ALA A 51 25.08 -5.66 -6.96
C ALA A 51 25.36 -5.17 -5.51
N ALA A 52 24.50 -4.32 -4.97
CA ALA A 52 24.55 -3.83 -3.60
C ALA A 52 23.88 -4.76 -2.57
N GLY A 53 23.38 -5.93 -2.99
CA GLY A 53 22.82 -6.95 -2.11
C GLY A 53 21.31 -6.88 -1.91
N PHE A 54 20.61 -6.02 -2.65
CA PHE A 54 19.14 -5.99 -2.60
C PHE A 54 18.54 -7.20 -3.33
N THR A 55 17.40 -7.68 -2.85
CA THR A 55 16.64 -8.78 -3.47
C THR A 55 15.33 -8.24 -4.05
N PRO A 56 15.02 -8.50 -5.33
CA PRO A 56 13.76 -8.05 -5.92
C PRO A 56 12.59 -8.90 -5.44
N GLU A 57 11.45 -8.25 -5.23
CA GLU A 57 10.16 -8.86 -5.03
C GLU A 57 9.35 -8.91 -6.34
N PRO A 58 8.20 -9.60 -6.37
CA PRO A 58 7.32 -9.59 -7.54
C PRO A 58 6.97 -8.17 -7.99
N ALA A 59 7.01 -7.94 -9.29
CA ALA A 59 6.65 -6.65 -9.87
C ALA A 59 5.16 -6.33 -9.65
N GLU A 60 4.88 -5.04 -9.47
CA GLU A 60 3.56 -4.47 -9.30
C GLU A 60 3.27 -3.49 -10.44
N THR A 61 2.01 -3.13 -10.64
CA THR A 61 1.62 -2.09 -11.61
C THR A 61 1.13 -0.86 -10.85
N LEU A 62 1.81 0.27 -11.01
CA LEU A 62 1.28 1.57 -10.57
C LEU A 62 0.02 1.87 -11.38
N MET A 63 -1.11 2.01 -10.69
CA MET A 63 -2.39 2.35 -11.30
C MET A 63 -3.00 3.59 -10.65
N VAL A 64 -3.67 4.41 -11.46
CA VAL A 64 -4.34 5.64 -11.03
C VAL A 64 -5.77 5.71 -11.54
N ALA A 65 -6.67 6.25 -10.73
CA ALA A 65 -8.03 6.60 -11.15
C ALA A 65 -8.40 8.00 -10.67
N GLU A 66 -9.16 8.72 -11.50
CA GLU A 66 -9.86 9.93 -11.05
C GLU A 66 -11.04 9.53 -10.16
N VAL A 67 -11.12 10.12 -8.98
CA VAL A 67 -12.14 9.77 -7.97
C VAL A 67 -13.56 9.97 -8.52
N ALA A 68 -13.77 11.04 -9.29
CA ALA A 68 -15.07 11.34 -9.89
C ALA A 68 -15.54 10.30 -10.93
N ALA A 69 -14.62 9.51 -11.49
CA ALA A 69 -14.93 8.46 -12.47
C ALA A 69 -15.16 7.07 -11.82
N LEU A 70 -14.90 6.93 -10.52
CA LEU A 70 -15.02 5.64 -9.84
C LEU A 70 -16.47 5.30 -9.48
N PRO A 71 -16.85 4.02 -9.52
CA PRO A 71 -18.16 3.58 -9.03
C PRO A 71 -18.19 3.64 -7.50
N LEU A 72 -18.83 4.67 -6.96
CA LEU A 72 -18.92 4.91 -5.50
C LEU A 72 -20.05 4.13 -4.82
N ASP A 73 -21.10 3.78 -5.58
CA ASP A 73 -22.25 3.04 -5.07
C ASP A 73 -22.08 1.52 -5.21
N VAL A 74 -21.02 1.01 -4.56
CA VAL A 74 -20.83 -0.44 -4.39
C VAL A 74 -21.10 -0.78 -2.94
N GLN A 75 -22.19 -1.50 -2.72
CA GLN A 75 -22.55 -1.99 -1.40
C GLN A 75 -21.73 -3.25 -1.04
N PRO A 76 -21.38 -3.44 0.25
CA PRO A 76 -20.79 -4.69 0.69
C PRO A 76 -21.79 -5.86 0.48
N PRO A 77 -21.29 -7.08 0.27
CA PRO A 77 -22.14 -8.27 0.16
C PRO A 77 -23.01 -8.47 1.41
N ALA A 78 -24.14 -9.17 1.26
CA ALA A 78 -25.02 -9.48 2.38
C ALA A 78 -24.26 -10.17 3.53
N GLY A 79 -24.49 -9.70 4.76
CA GLY A 79 -23.81 -10.20 5.96
C GLY A 79 -22.40 -9.64 6.18
N VAL A 80 -21.90 -8.76 5.30
CA VAL A 80 -20.63 -8.04 5.48
C VAL A 80 -20.90 -6.58 5.84
N ARG A 81 -20.27 -6.11 6.91
CA ARG A 81 -20.27 -4.69 7.32
C ARG A 81 -18.86 -4.11 7.21
N LEU A 82 -18.76 -2.83 6.87
CA LEU A 82 -17.49 -2.11 6.81
C LEU A 82 -17.37 -1.21 8.03
N GLU A 83 -16.29 -1.37 8.80
CA GLU A 83 -16.06 -0.65 10.04
C GLU A 83 -14.77 0.19 9.95
N PRO A 84 -14.82 1.48 10.31
CA PRO A 84 -13.62 2.30 10.40
C PRO A 84 -12.69 1.78 11.50
N VAL A 85 -11.39 1.74 11.21
CA VAL A 85 -10.36 1.46 12.21
C VAL A 85 -9.88 2.79 12.79
N THR A 86 -10.14 3.00 14.08
CA THR A 86 -9.86 4.28 14.78
C THR A 86 -9.03 4.11 16.05
N ASP A 87 -8.79 2.87 16.48
CA ASP A 87 -8.11 2.54 17.73
C ASP A 87 -7.26 1.26 17.60
N ALA A 88 -6.65 0.87 18.72
CA ALA A 88 -5.83 -0.34 18.80
C ALA A 88 -6.62 -1.63 18.56
N ALA A 89 -7.91 -1.68 18.93
CA ALA A 89 -8.75 -2.86 18.73
C ALA A 89 -9.05 -3.08 17.23
N GLY A 90 -9.39 -2.00 16.52
CA GLY A 90 -9.55 -2.04 15.06
C GLY A 90 -8.25 -2.40 14.34
N LEU A 91 -7.10 -1.93 14.82
CA LEU A 91 -5.80 -2.32 14.27
C LEU A 91 -5.50 -3.80 14.48
N ALA A 92 -5.86 -4.37 15.63
CA ALA A 92 -5.73 -5.80 15.86
C ALA A 92 -6.56 -6.63 14.86
N LEU A 93 -7.78 -6.19 14.54
CA LEU A 93 -8.61 -6.83 13.50
C LEU A 93 -7.98 -6.69 12.10
N MET A 94 -7.42 -5.52 11.79
CA MET A 94 -6.72 -5.29 10.52
C MET A 94 -5.48 -6.19 10.38
N ALA A 95 -4.73 -6.37 11.47
CA ALA A 95 -3.57 -7.26 11.55
C ALA A 95 -3.95 -8.73 11.34
N GLU A 96 -5.05 -9.18 11.97
CA GLU A 96 -5.57 -10.55 11.80
C GLU A 96 -5.88 -10.83 10.32
N VAL A 97 -6.52 -9.89 9.63
CA VAL A 97 -6.80 -10.03 8.20
C VAL A 97 -5.51 -10.05 7.38
N HIS A 98 -4.57 -9.16 7.67
CA HIS A 98 -3.33 -9.06 6.89
C HIS A 98 -2.52 -10.35 7.02
N ALA A 99 -2.33 -10.87 8.23
CA ALA A 99 -1.73 -12.17 8.49
C ALA A 99 -2.48 -13.31 7.76
N GLY A 100 -3.81 -13.30 7.76
CA GLY A 100 -4.61 -14.30 7.06
C GLY A 100 -4.60 -14.18 5.52
N ALA A 101 -4.31 -13.00 4.97
CA ALA A 101 -4.35 -12.72 3.53
C ALA A 101 -2.98 -12.82 2.85
N PHE A 102 -1.92 -12.41 3.55
CA PHE A 102 -0.56 -12.28 3.02
C PHE A 102 0.49 -13.07 3.82
N GLY A 103 0.17 -13.47 5.06
CA GLY A 103 1.15 -14.02 6.00
C GLY A 103 2.05 -12.93 6.61
N GLY A 104 3.01 -13.35 7.43
CA GLY A 104 4.02 -12.46 8.02
C GLY A 104 3.67 -11.86 9.40
N ASP A 105 4.61 -11.07 9.93
CA ASP A 105 4.45 -10.29 11.17
C ASP A 105 4.33 -8.80 10.85
N ASP A 106 3.15 -8.23 11.11
CA ASP A 106 2.86 -6.80 10.90
C ASP A 106 3.00 -5.96 12.17
N SER A 107 3.56 -6.50 13.26
CA SER A 107 3.70 -5.81 14.55
C SER A 107 4.22 -4.38 14.41
N ARG A 108 5.24 -4.18 13.57
CA ARG A 108 5.84 -2.86 13.30
C ARG A 108 4.94 -1.93 12.51
N LEU A 109 4.25 -2.46 11.49
CA LEU A 109 3.28 -1.69 10.71
C LEU A 109 2.12 -1.25 11.62
N ASN A 110 1.60 -2.15 12.45
CA ASN A 110 0.53 -1.85 13.40
C ASN A 110 0.95 -0.80 14.42
N ALA A 111 2.16 -0.89 14.97
CA ALA A 111 2.69 0.12 15.89
C ALA A 111 2.78 1.51 15.22
N ARG A 112 3.26 1.57 13.97
CA ARG A 112 3.30 2.82 13.19
C ARG A 112 1.90 3.37 12.89
N LEU A 113 0.95 2.51 12.52
CA LEU A 113 -0.42 2.91 12.25
C LEU A 113 -1.13 3.41 13.52
N LEU A 114 -0.87 2.78 14.68
CA LEU A 114 -1.40 3.24 15.96
C LEU A 114 -0.87 4.62 16.33
N ASP A 115 0.43 4.83 16.19
CA ASP A 115 1.06 6.13 16.40
C ASP A 115 0.46 7.20 15.48
N GLN A 116 0.27 6.89 14.20
CA GLN A 116 -0.34 7.80 13.23
C GLN A 116 -1.82 8.09 13.54
N LEU A 117 -2.63 7.08 13.89
CA LEU A 117 -4.02 7.30 14.26
C LEU A 117 -4.15 8.17 15.53
N THR A 118 -3.19 8.03 16.46
CA THR A 118 -3.17 8.80 17.71
C THR A 118 -2.75 10.25 17.48
N HIS A 119 -1.70 10.48 16.70
CA HIS A 119 -1.08 11.81 16.58
C HIS A 119 -1.49 12.58 15.32
N ARG A 120 -1.89 11.89 14.25
CA ARG A 120 -2.28 12.45 12.96
C ARG A 120 -3.49 11.70 12.36
N PRO A 121 -4.65 11.68 13.04
CA PRO A 121 -5.83 10.93 12.60
C PRO A 121 -6.35 11.32 11.21
N ASP A 122 -6.02 12.52 10.73
CA ASP A 122 -6.39 12.97 9.39
C ASP A 122 -5.46 12.49 8.27
N ALA A 123 -4.27 11.98 8.60
CA ALA A 123 -3.26 11.56 7.63
C ALA A 123 -3.56 10.21 6.97
N LEU A 124 -4.39 9.38 7.60
CA LEU A 124 -4.82 8.10 7.05
C LEU A 124 -6.24 7.75 7.44
N THR A 125 -6.85 6.84 6.70
CA THR A 125 -8.05 6.12 7.13
C THR A 125 -7.82 4.63 6.92
N ALA A 126 -8.33 3.81 7.82
CA ALA A 126 -8.32 2.36 7.70
C ALA A 126 -9.72 1.80 7.91
N VAL A 127 -9.98 0.65 7.30
CA VAL A 127 -11.30 0.00 7.32
C VAL A 127 -11.12 -1.51 7.36
N VAL A 128 -11.96 -2.17 8.14
CA VAL A 128 -12.09 -3.61 8.19
C VAL A 128 -13.49 -4.02 7.73
N ALA A 129 -13.57 -5.07 6.93
CA ALA A 129 -14.81 -5.74 6.56
C ALA A 129 -15.04 -6.90 7.52
N MET A 130 -16.18 -6.88 8.22
CA MET A 130 -16.56 -7.89 9.20
C MET A 130 -17.71 -8.75 8.66
N ALA A 131 -17.60 -10.06 8.80
CA ALA A 131 -18.68 -11.01 8.56
C ALA A 131 -19.12 -11.65 9.88
N GLY A 132 -20.19 -11.14 10.49
CA GLY A 132 -20.43 -11.35 11.92
C GLY A 132 -19.22 -10.85 12.71
N GLU A 133 -18.74 -11.58 13.71
CA GLU A 133 -17.59 -11.15 14.52
C GLU A 133 -16.22 -11.40 13.87
N ARG A 134 -16.18 -11.93 12.64
CA ARG A 134 -14.93 -12.29 11.97
C ARG A 134 -14.46 -11.19 11.03
N PRO A 135 -13.22 -10.69 11.15
CA PRO A 135 -12.65 -9.79 10.16
C PRO A 135 -12.22 -10.60 8.92
N VAL A 136 -12.61 -10.16 7.73
CA VAL A 136 -12.45 -10.95 6.49
C VAL A 136 -11.70 -10.20 5.38
N SER A 137 -11.64 -8.88 5.48
CA SER A 137 -10.89 -8.05 4.54
C SER A 137 -10.55 -6.73 5.22
N SER A 138 -9.44 -6.10 4.86
CA SER A 138 -9.02 -4.83 5.44
C SER A 138 -8.24 -4.06 4.40
N ALA A 139 -8.22 -2.74 4.55
CA ALA A 139 -7.41 -1.87 3.72
C ALA A 139 -7.23 -0.51 4.40
N ARG A 140 -6.20 0.22 3.99
CA ARG A 140 -5.97 1.61 4.40
C ARG A 140 -5.82 2.54 3.21
N MET A 141 -5.94 3.83 3.47
CA MET A 141 -5.68 4.91 2.52
C MET A 141 -4.90 5.99 3.24
N GLU A 142 -3.83 6.47 2.62
CA GLU A 142 -3.01 7.57 3.11
C GLU A 142 -3.25 8.82 2.27
N PHE A 143 -3.29 9.98 2.94
CA PHE A 143 -3.46 11.28 2.29
C PHE A 143 -2.12 12.00 2.20
N HIS A 144 -1.91 12.72 1.10
CA HIS A 144 -0.66 13.44 0.82
C HIS A 144 -0.93 14.94 0.71
N PRO A 145 -0.83 15.69 1.82
CA PRO A 145 -1.07 17.13 1.82
C PRO A 145 -0.23 17.87 0.77
N GLY A 146 -0.84 18.82 0.08
CA GLY A 146 -0.18 19.57 -1.01
C GLY A 146 -0.19 18.86 -2.37
N THR A 147 -0.87 17.72 -2.48
CA THR A 147 -1.05 17.00 -3.75
C THR A 147 -2.52 16.69 -4.02
N ASP A 148 -2.82 16.32 -5.27
CA ASP A 148 -4.14 15.88 -5.73
C ASP A 148 -4.41 14.38 -5.43
N PHE A 149 -3.49 13.69 -4.73
CA PHE A 149 -3.47 12.24 -4.62
C PHE A 149 -3.71 11.72 -3.20
N ALA A 150 -4.37 10.55 -3.12
CA ALA A 150 -4.29 9.65 -1.98
C ALA A 150 -3.89 8.25 -2.45
N SER A 151 -3.21 7.49 -1.59
CA SER A 151 -2.70 6.15 -1.94
C SER A 151 -3.44 5.06 -1.19
N LEU A 152 -3.82 4.01 -1.92
CA LEU A 152 -4.52 2.85 -1.40
C LEU A 152 -3.51 1.75 -1.05
N TRP A 153 -3.52 1.26 0.19
CA TRP A 153 -2.53 0.29 0.66
C TRP A 153 -3.14 -0.86 1.45
N GLY A 154 -2.38 -1.96 1.56
CA GLY A 154 -2.68 -3.09 2.44
C GLY A 154 -4.04 -3.76 2.20
N GLY A 155 -4.57 -3.65 0.97
CA GLY A 155 -5.89 -4.16 0.63
C GLY A 155 -5.89 -5.68 0.47
N GLY A 156 -6.31 -6.40 1.50
CA GLY A 156 -6.32 -7.87 1.52
C GLY A 156 -7.69 -8.44 1.83
N THR A 157 -8.03 -9.58 1.23
CA THR A 157 -9.18 -10.42 1.60
C THR A 157 -8.68 -11.82 1.90
N VAL A 158 -9.06 -12.37 3.06
CA VAL A 158 -8.67 -13.73 3.45
C VAL A 158 -9.19 -14.75 2.42
N PRO A 159 -8.44 -15.83 2.09
CA PRO A 159 -8.73 -16.70 0.94
C PRO A 159 -10.17 -17.20 0.84
N ALA A 160 -10.76 -17.65 1.96
CA ALA A 160 -12.13 -18.20 2.00
C ALA A 160 -13.24 -17.19 1.63
N TRP A 161 -12.92 -15.89 1.65
CA TRP A 161 -13.84 -14.79 1.39
C TRP A 161 -13.59 -14.08 0.05
N ARG A 162 -12.57 -14.53 -0.72
CA ARG A 162 -12.28 -14.02 -2.06
C ARG A 162 -13.41 -14.35 -3.04
N GLY A 163 -13.49 -13.59 -4.14
CA GLY A 163 -14.51 -13.77 -5.19
C GLY A 163 -15.92 -13.33 -4.81
N ARG A 164 -16.12 -12.75 -3.61
CA ARG A 164 -17.45 -12.34 -3.11
C ARG A 164 -17.76 -10.85 -3.31
N GLY A 165 -16.84 -10.07 -3.88
CA GLY A 165 -17.01 -8.63 -4.12
C GLY A 165 -16.58 -7.71 -2.96
N ILE A 166 -16.04 -8.24 -1.87
CA ILE A 166 -15.63 -7.47 -0.68
C ILE A 166 -14.53 -6.46 -1.00
N TYR A 167 -13.47 -6.88 -1.72
CA TYR A 167 -12.39 -5.98 -2.14
C TYR A 167 -12.90 -4.78 -2.94
N ARG A 168 -13.87 -5.02 -3.84
CA ARG A 168 -14.51 -3.96 -4.62
C ARG A 168 -15.28 -2.98 -3.73
N ALA A 169 -16.02 -3.48 -2.74
CA ALA A 169 -16.71 -2.65 -1.77
C ALA A 169 -15.74 -1.80 -0.92
N LEU A 170 -14.57 -2.34 -0.55
CA LEU A 170 -13.51 -1.58 0.13
C LEU A 170 -12.89 -0.48 -0.74
N ILE A 171 -12.74 -0.70 -2.05
CA ILE A 171 -12.31 0.36 -2.97
C ILE A 171 -13.35 1.47 -3.03
N ALA A 172 -14.62 1.15 -3.27
CA ALA A 172 -15.70 2.14 -3.34
C ALA A 172 -15.85 2.92 -2.02
N HIS A 173 -15.71 2.24 -0.87
CA HIS A 173 -15.75 2.88 0.45
C HIS A 173 -14.65 3.94 0.60
N ARG A 174 -13.39 3.58 0.28
CA ARG A 174 -12.27 4.52 0.36
C ARG A 174 -12.38 5.63 -0.68
N ALA A 175 -12.90 5.33 -1.87
CA ALA A 175 -13.16 6.34 -2.90
C ALA A 175 -14.23 7.36 -2.46
N ARG A 176 -15.27 6.96 -1.73
CA ARG A 176 -16.23 7.90 -1.12
C ARG A 176 -15.58 8.83 -0.10
N ILE A 177 -14.66 8.31 0.73
CA ILE A 177 -13.90 9.13 1.69
C ILE A 177 -13.02 10.13 0.93
N ALA A 178 -12.33 9.68 -0.12
CA ALA A 178 -11.51 10.52 -0.97
C ALA A 178 -12.33 11.65 -1.62
N ALA A 179 -13.52 11.32 -2.17
CA ALA A 179 -14.44 12.29 -2.74
C ALA A 179 -14.90 13.33 -1.70
N ALA A 180 -15.29 12.90 -0.50
CA ALA A 180 -15.70 13.80 0.58
C ALA A 180 -14.57 14.73 1.05
N ARG A 181 -13.32 14.35 0.82
CA ARG A 181 -12.12 15.14 1.13
C ARG A 181 -11.57 15.91 -0.08
N ASN A 182 -12.32 15.95 -1.19
CA ASN A 182 -11.93 16.60 -2.46
C ASN A 182 -10.58 16.10 -3.03
N ILE A 183 -10.23 14.84 -2.76
CA ILE A 183 -9.08 14.20 -3.40
C ILE A 183 -9.45 13.90 -4.85
N ARG A 184 -8.58 14.28 -5.78
CA ARG A 184 -8.84 14.12 -7.21
C ARG A 184 -8.46 12.74 -7.72
N TYR A 185 -7.33 12.20 -7.27
CA TYR A 185 -6.79 10.94 -7.76
C TYR A 185 -6.53 9.93 -6.65
N LEU A 186 -6.84 8.66 -6.93
CA LEU A 186 -6.37 7.53 -6.14
C LEU A 186 -5.26 6.82 -6.90
N GLN A 187 -4.18 6.49 -6.20
CA GLN A 187 -3.12 5.62 -6.70
C GLN A 187 -3.04 4.31 -5.91
N VAL A 188 -2.54 3.27 -6.54
CA VAL A 188 -2.27 1.97 -5.94
C VAL A 188 -1.19 1.25 -6.72
N ASP A 189 -0.34 0.51 -6.02
CA ASP A 189 0.53 -0.46 -6.66
C ASP A 189 -0.19 -1.81 -6.65
N ALA A 190 -0.59 -2.24 -7.84
CA ALA A 190 -1.46 -3.39 -8.03
C ALA A 190 -0.64 -4.64 -8.33
N SER A 191 -0.79 -5.67 -7.50
CA SER A 191 -0.39 -7.03 -7.84
C SER A 191 -1.16 -7.56 -9.05
N ASP A 192 -0.68 -8.64 -9.67
CA ASP A 192 -1.37 -9.29 -10.78
C ASP A 192 -2.78 -9.79 -10.42
N ASP A 193 -3.03 -10.13 -9.15
CA ASP A 193 -4.36 -10.52 -8.66
C ASP A 193 -5.34 -9.35 -8.63
N SER A 194 -4.87 -8.18 -8.19
CA SER A 194 -5.72 -6.99 -7.99
C SER A 194 -5.88 -6.15 -9.25
N ARG A 195 -4.88 -6.15 -10.14
CA ARG A 195 -4.84 -5.34 -11.36
C ARG A 195 -6.06 -5.53 -12.28
N PRO A 196 -6.53 -6.76 -12.60
CA PRO A 196 -7.73 -6.95 -13.41
C PRO A 196 -9.01 -6.44 -12.74
N ILE A 197 -9.07 -6.39 -11.41
CA ILE A 197 -10.21 -5.87 -10.67
C ILE A 197 -10.19 -4.34 -10.72
N LEU A 198 -9.05 -3.73 -10.41
CA LEU A 198 -8.84 -2.28 -10.44
C LEU A 198 -9.07 -1.69 -11.84
N ARG A 199 -8.58 -2.37 -12.90
CA ARG A 199 -8.83 -1.96 -14.28
C ARG A 199 -10.32 -1.91 -14.63
N ARG A 200 -11.12 -2.88 -14.16
CA ARG A 200 -12.58 -2.88 -14.36
C ARG A 200 -13.29 -1.78 -13.56
N LEU A 201 -12.66 -1.28 -12.50
CA LEU A 201 -13.18 -0.18 -11.69
C LEU A 201 -12.83 1.21 -12.27
N GLY A 202 -12.00 1.28 -13.31
CA GLY A 202 -11.61 2.53 -13.95
C GLY A 202 -10.18 2.99 -13.64
N PHE A 203 -9.37 2.17 -12.95
CA PHE A 203 -7.95 2.47 -12.79
C PHE A 203 -7.19 2.22 -14.09
N ALA A 204 -6.36 3.19 -14.48
CA ALA A 204 -5.46 3.10 -15.61
C ALA A 204 -4.03 2.75 -15.14
N PRO A 205 -3.32 1.84 -15.82
CA PRO A 205 -1.91 1.57 -15.52
C PRO A 205 -1.02 2.72 -16.01
N LEU A 206 -0.06 3.13 -15.18
CA LEU A 206 0.93 4.16 -15.51
C LEU A 206 2.34 3.61 -15.69
N GLY A 207 2.68 2.54 -14.97
CA GLY A 207 4.01 1.95 -15.04
C GLY A 207 4.11 0.67 -14.22
N VAL A 208 5.23 -0.03 -14.37
CA VAL A 208 5.59 -1.17 -13.54
C VAL A 208 6.55 -0.70 -12.45
N THR A 209 6.40 -1.23 -11.25
CA THR A 209 7.34 -1.05 -10.14
C THR A 209 7.86 -2.40 -9.69
N THR A 210 9.11 -2.46 -9.26
CA THR A 210 9.70 -3.63 -8.63
C THR A 210 10.23 -3.21 -7.25
N PRO A 211 9.69 -3.75 -6.15
CA PRO A 211 10.28 -3.56 -4.83
C PRO A 211 11.61 -4.31 -4.74
N TYR A 212 12.63 -3.69 -4.16
CA TYR A 212 13.92 -4.29 -3.87
C TYR A 212 14.18 -4.18 -2.36
N LEU A 213 14.32 -5.32 -1.70
CA LEU A 213 14.49 -5.39 -0.25
C LEU A 213 15.96 -5.57 0.14
N LEU A 214 16.36 -4.90 1.21
CA LEU A 214 17.61 -5.12 1.92
C LEU A 214 17.32 -5.30 3.41
N GLN A 215 17.99 -6.27 4.03
CA GLN A 215 17.88 -6.55 5.47
C GLN A 215 19.10 -6.00 6.22
N GLY A 216 18.88 -5.45 7.40
CA GLY A 216 19.91 -4.92 8.31
C GLY A 216 20.17 -5.77 9.55
#